data_AF-A0ABD3P594-F1
#
_entry.id   AF-A0ABD3P594-F1
#
_cell.length_a   1.000
_cell.length_b   1.000
_cell.length_c   1.000
_cell.angle_alpha   90.00
_cell.angle_beta   90.00
_cell.angle_gamma   90.00
#
_symmetry.space_group_name_H-M   'P 1'
#
loop_
_entity.id
_entity.type
_entity.pdbx_description
1 polymer ?
#
loop_
_entity_poly.entity_id
_entity_poly.type
_entity_poly.pdbx_seq_one_letter_code
_entity_poly.pdbx_strand_id
1 'polypeptide(L)'
;MAKTPSKQAPAKAAKKATDGKKKRSKKRVESYSTYIYKVLKQVHPDTGISKKGMSIMNSFINDIFERIAGEAGKLSTYNKKATLSSREDPEPPFVSCFPHAVSEGTKAVTKFSSA
;
A
#
# COMPACT_ATOMS: atom_id res chain seq x y z
N MET A 1 51.19 39.91 -38.73
CA MET A 1 50.53 40.19 -37.43
C MET A 1 49.33 39.26 -37.27
N ALA A 2 49.42 38.26 -36.38
CA ALA A 2 48.29 37.57 -35.76
C ALA A 2 48.83 36.81 -34.53
N LYS A 3 48.18 37.06 -33.38
CA LYS A 3 48.43 36.55 -32.01
C LYS A 3 48.32 35.00 -31.99
N THR A 4 48.92 34.18 -31.11
CA THR A 4 49.15 34.27 -29.65
C THR A 4 49.95 33.03 -29.18
N PRO A 5 50.73 33.09 -28.08
CA PRO A 5 51.56 31.97 -27.57
C PRO A 5 50.94 31.15 -26.41
N SER A 6 51.30 29.86 -26.39
CA SER A 6 51.79 29.05 -25.24
C SER A 6 51.04 28.99 -23.87
N LYS A 7 50.41 27.82 -23.63
CA LYS A 7 50.63 26.86 -22.52
C LYS A 7 50.72 27.35 -21.06
N GLN A 8 49.79 26.91 -20.20
CA GLN A 8 50.04 26.50 -18.80
C GLN A 8 48.92 25.60 -18.26
N ALA A 9 49.32 24.57 -17.48
CA ALA A 9 48.50 23.49 -16.95
C ALA A 9 48.06 23.76 -15.48
N PRO A 10 47.51 22.78 -14.74
CA PRO A 10 46.19 22.83 -14.10
C PRO A 10 46.22 23.29 -12.62
N ALA A 11 45.28 24.14 -12.21
CA ALA A 11 45.16 24.58 -10.81
C ALA A 11 43.91 23.98 -10.13
N LYS A 12 44.19 23.00 -9.27
CA LYS A 12 43.53 22.62 -8.01
C LYS A 12 42.00 22.72 -7.89
N ALA A 13 41.43 21.54 -7.69
CA ALA A 13 40.15 21.26 -7.09
C ALA A 13 39.78 22.17 -5.90
N ALA A 14 38.69 22.90 -6.04
CA ALA A 14 37.84 23.28 -4.92
C ALA A 14 36.61 22.35 -4.95
N LYS A 15 36.70 21.21 -4.23
CA LYS A 15 35.53 20.41 -3.89
C LYS A 15 34.59 21.31 -3.09
N LYS A 16 33.53 21.83 -3.70
CA LYS A 16 32.36 22.27 -2.95
C LYS A 16 31.84 21.05 -2.21
N ALA A 17 32.03 21.04 -0.90
CA ALA A 17 31.35 20.12 -0.01
C ALA A 17 29.85 20.30 -0.25
N THR A 18 29.24 19.39 -1.01
CA THR A 18 27.79 19.25 -1.02
C THR A 18 27.44 18.66 0.33
N ASP A 19 27.18 19.57 1.26
CA ASP A 19 26.53 19.33 2.53
C ASP A 19 25.49 18.24 2.35
N GLY A 20 25.73 17.12 3.03
CA GLY A 20 24.97 15.89 2.91
C GLY A 20 23.53 16.15 3.31
N LYS A 21 22.73 16.61 2.35
CA LYS A 21 21.28 16.66 2.47
C LYS A 21 20.83 15.20 2.48
N LYS A 22 20.90 14.58 3.67
CA LYS A 22 20.22 13.34 4.01
C LYS A 22 18.86 13.45 3.36
N LYS A 23 18.65 12.71 2.25
CA LYS A 23 17.36 12.61 1.57
C LYS A 23 16.38 12.34 2.69
N ARG A 24 15.51 13.33 2.99
CA ARG A 24 14.43 13.18 3.97
C ARG A 24 13.83 11.82 3.69
N SER A 25 13.93 10.92 4.69
CA SER A 25 13.31 9.60 4.63
C SER A 25 11.88 9.84 4.16
N LYS A 26 11.55 9.32 2.97
CA LYS A 26 10.21 9.50 2.41
C LYS A 26 9.28 8.85 3.42
N LYS A 27 8.39 9.63 4.05
CA LYS A 27 7.38 9.10 4.96
C LYS A 27 6.71 7.92 4.24
N ARG A 28 6.78 6.73 4.84
CA ARG A 28 6.19 5.53 4.26
C ARG A 28 4.69 5.82 4.14
N VAL A 29 4.22 5.98 2.91
CA VAL A 29 2.79 6.03 2.63
C VAL A 29 2.35 4.58 2.59
N GLU A 30 1.57 4.17 3.57
CA GLU A 30 0.94 2.85 3.54
C GLU A 30 -0.06 2.83 2.38
N SER A 31 0.14 1.87 1.48
CA SER A 31 -0.62 1.75 0.25
C SER A 31 -0.76 0.28 -0.10
N TYR A 32 -1.90 -0.07 -0.67
CA TYR A 32 -2.21 -1.42 -1.14
C TYR A 32 -1.67 -1.71 -2.54
N SER A 33 -0.92 -0.79 -3.16
CA SER A 33 -0.49 -0.89 -4.57
C SER A 33 0.21 -2.20 -4.93
N THR A 34 1.09 -2.72 -4.06
CA THR A 34 1.79 -3.99 -4.32
C THR A 34 0.81 -5.17 -4.34
N TYR A 35 -0.17 -5.18 -3.44
CA TYR A 35 -1.16 -6.25 -3.36
C TYR A 35 -2.15 -6.19 -4.53
N ILE A 36 -2.61 -4.98 -4.88
CA ILE A 36 -3.44 -4.74 -6.07
C ILE A 36 -2.72 -5.27 -7.32
N TYR A 37 -1.43 -5.00 -7.47
CA TYR A 37 -0.65 -5.48 -8.62
C TYR A 37 -0.48 -7.01 -8.63
N LYS A 38 -0.24 -7.63 -7.46
CA LYS A 38 -0.16 -9.09 -7.34
C LYS A 38 -1.46 -9.76 -7.77
N VAL A 39 -2.61 -9.27 -7.29
CA VAL A 39 -3.92 -9.80 -7.68
C VAL A 39 -4.19 -9.56 -9.16
N LEU A 40 -3.86 -8.38 -9.68
CA LEU A 40 -4.03 -8.07 -11.11
C LEU A 40 -3.27 -9.06 -11.99
N LYS A 41 -2.04 -9.42 -11.64
CA LYS A 41 -1.24 -10.39 -12.42
C LYS A 41 -1.71 -11.83 -12.28
N GLN A 42 -2.40 -12.17 -11.19
CA GLN A 42 -3.05 -13.48 -11.06
C GLN A 42 -4.26 -13.61 -12.01
N VAL A 43 -5.01 -12.54 -12.24
CA VAL A 43 -6.21 -12.57 -13.09
C VAL A 43 -5.93 -12.20 -14.56
N HIS A 44 -4.99 -11.29 -14.81
CA HIS A 44 -4.62 -10.80 -16.14
C HIS A 44 -3.10 -10.58 -16.23
N PRO A 45 -2.33 -11.60 -16.63
CA PRO A 45 -0.87 -11.55 -16.70
C PRO A 45 -0.32 -10.46 -17.63
N ASP A 46 -0.99 -10.17 -18.75
CA ASP A 46 -0.50 -9.26 -19.79
C ASP A 46 -1.04 -7.83 -19.65
N THR A 47 -2.01 -7.62 -18.77
CA THR A 47 -2.64 -6.30 -18.57
C THR A 47 -1.87 -5.46 -17.55
N GLY A 48 -1.80 -4.15 -17.77
CA GLY A 48 -1.25 -3.16 -16.85
C GLY A 48 -2.33 -2.23 -16.30
N ILE A 49 -2.04 -1.57 -15.18
CA ILE A 49 -2.92 -0.56 -14.57
C ILE A 49 -2.23 0.80 -14.56
N SER A 50 -2.96 1.86 -14.91
CA SER A 50 -2.43 3.22 -14.88
C SER A 50 -2.25 3.73 -13.45
N LYS A 51 -1.42 4.76 -13.25
CA LYS A 51 -1.21 5.38 -11.93
C LYS A 51 -2.51 5.96 -11.34
N LYS A 52 -3.39 6.51 -12.19
CA LYS A 52 -4.71 7.01 -11.78
C LYS A 52 -5.61 5.85 -11.35
N GLY A 53 -5.65 4.76 -12.13
CA GLY A 53 -6.40 3.55 -11.78
C GLY A 53 -5.93 2.95 -10.47
N MET A 54 -4.62 2.90 -10.25
CA MET A 54 -4.04 2.44 -8.98
C MET A 54 -4.48 3.29 -7.79
N SER A 55 -4.55 4.62 -7.95
CA SER A 55 -5.03 5.53 -6.90
C SER A 55 -6.50 5.29 -6.56
N ILE A 56 -7.35 5.07 -7.57
CA ILE A 56 -8.78 4.77 -7.37
C ILE A 56 -8.94 3.44 -6.62
N MET A 57 -8.22 2.40 -7.04
CA MET A 57 -8.25 1.09 -6.38
C MET A 57 -7.78 1.16 -4.92
N ASN A 58 -6.74 1.95 -4.64
CA ASN A 58 -6.26 2.14 -3.28
C ASN A 58 -7.32 2.82 -2.39
N SER A 59 -7.98 3.87 -2.88
CA SER A 59 -9.07 4.52 -2.15
C SER A 59 -10.29 3.62 -1.98
N PHE A 60 -10.62 2.81 -2.99
CA PHE A 60 -11.70 1.83 -2.91
C PHE A 60 -11.49 0.83 -1.77
N ILE A 61 -10.28 0.28 -1.64
CA ILE A 61 -9.96 -0.64 -0.55
C ILE A 61 -10.10 0.03 0.82
N ASN A 62 -9.66 1.30 0.96
CA ASN A 62 -9.81 2.04 2.21
C ASN A 62 -11.29 2.25 2.57
N ASP A 63 -12.14 2.65 1.63
CA ASP A 63 -13.58 2.84 1.88
C ASP A 63 -14.25 1.53 2.35
N ILE A 64 -13.94 0.41 1.68
CA ILE A 64 -14.46 -0.89 2.10
C ILE A 64 -13.93 -1.30 3.48
N PHE A 65 -12.64 -1.09 3.75
CA PHE A 65 -12.03 -1.40 5.04
C PHE A 65 -12.66 -0.60 6.18
N GLU A 66 -12.85 0.71 6.01
CA GLU A 66 -13.46 1.58 7.00
C GLU A 66 -14.91 1.19 7.29
N ARG A 67 -15.69 0.81 6.26
CA ARG A 67 -17.06 0.32 6.44
C ARG A 67 -17.10 -0.97 7.25
N ILE A 68 -16.24 -1.94 6.92
CA ILE A 68 -16.19 -3.23 7.64
C ILE A 68 -15.73 -3.01 9.09
N ALA A 69 -14.66 -2.24 9.30
CA ALA A 69 -14.14 -1.95 10.63
C ALA A 69 -15.15 -1.17 11.49
N GLY A 70 -15.87 -0.22 10.89
CA GLY A 70 -16.92 0.54 11.56
C GLY A 70 -18.08 -0.34 12.02
N GLU A 71 -18.58 -1.21 11.15
CA GLU A 71 -19.66 -2.15 11.51
C GLU A 71 -19.20 -3.19 12.54
N ALA A 72 -17.98 -3.75 12.40
CA ALA A 72 -17.40 -4.67 13.37
C ALA A 72 -17.21 -4.01 14.75
N GLY A 73 -16.78 -2.75 14.78
CA GLY A 73 -16.64 -1.97 16.01
C GLY A 73 -17.99 -1.76 16.71
N LYS A 74 -19.04 -1.40 15.97
CA LYS A 74 -20.40 -1.28 16.53
C LYS A 74 -20.87 -2.62 17.12
N LEU A 75 -20.67 -3.73 16.40
CA LEU A 75 -21.03 -5.07 16.87
C LEU A 75 -20.32 -5.44 18.18
N SER A 76 -19.01 -5.16 18.28
CA SER A 76 -18.22 -5.37 19.50
C SER A 76 -18.78 -4.58 20.68
N THR A 77 -19.19 -3.33 20.45
CA THR A 77 -19.77 -2.49 21.50
C THR A 77 -21.15 -2.99 21.96
N TYR A 78 -21.99 -3.48 21.04
CA TYR A 78 -23.27 -4.11 21.41
C TYR A 78 -23.07 -5.36 22.26
N ASN A 79 -22.07 -6.18 21.91
CA ASN A 79 -21.71 -7.38 22.64
C ASN A 79 -20.90 -7.12 23.92
N LYS A 80 -20.59 -5.85 24.24
CA LYS A 80 -19.75 -5.42 25.39
C LYS A 80 -18.37 -6.10 25.42
N LYS A 81 -17.83 -6.41 24.25
CA LYS A 81 -16.49 -7.00 24.10
C LYS A 81 -15.52 -5.92 23.67
N ALA A 82 -14.30 -5.98 24.23
CA ALA A 82 -13.21 -5.04 23.93
C ALA A 82 -12.29 -5.53 22.78
N THR A 83 -12.55 -6.71 22.22
CA THR A 83 -11.68 -7.35 21.24
C THR A 83 -12.50 -7.83 20.05
N LEU A 84 -12.12 -7.40 18.84
CA LEU A 84 -12.65 -7.93 17.59
C LEU A 84 -12.06 -9.32 17.33
N SER A 85 -12.91 -10.35 17.30
CA SER A 85 -12.51 -11.72 16.98
C SER A 85 -12.99 -12.12 15.59
N SER A 86 -12.27 -13.04 14.95
CA SER A 86 -12.61 -13.58 13.61
C SER A 86 -13.89 -14.43 13.58
N ARG A 87 -14.49 -14.69 14.74
CA ARG A 87 -15.64 -15.59 14.93
C ARG A 87 -16.88 -14.89 15.53
N GLU A 88 -16.90 -13.57 15.64
CA GLU A 88 -17.98 -12.86 16.33
C GLU A 88 -19.23 -12.68 15.45
N ASP A 89 -20.33 -13.31 15.87
CA ASP A 89 -21.76 -12.96 15.65
C ASP A 89 -22.19 -12.67 14.18
N PRO A 90 -23.50 -12.56 13.85
CA PRO A 90 -23.93 -12.43 12.45
C PRO A 90 -23.13 -11.35 11.73
N GLU A 91 -22.43 -11.80 10.70
CA GLU A 91 -21.55 -10.98 9.86
C GLU A 91 -22.29 -9.70 9.47
N PRO A 92 -21.62 -8.53 9.48
CA PRO A 92 -22.28 -7.27 9.17
C PRO A 92 -23.02 -7.37 7.83
N PRO A 93 -24.21 -6.74 7.70
CA PRO A 93 -25.13 -6.96 6.59
C PRO A 93 -24.47 -6.72 5.22
N PHE A 94 -23.50 -5.81 5.16
CA PHE A 94 -22.68 -5.59 3.97
C PHE A 94 -21.92 -6.85 3.54
N VAL A 95 -21.23 -7.53 4.46
CA VAL A 95 -20.38 -8.69 4.14
C VAL A 95 -21.24 -9.93 3.87
N SER A 96 -22.35 -10.10 4.58
CA SER A 96 -23.31 -11.18 4.35
C SER A 96 -23.90 -11.19 2.92
N CYS A 97 -23.90 -10.04 2.24
CA CYS A 97 -24.34 -9.90 0.84
C CYS A 97 -23.30 -10.43 -0.17
N PHE A 98 -22.04 -10.64 0.26
CA PHE A 98 -20.95 -11.15 -0.58
C PHE A 98 -20.56 -12.57 -0.15
N PRO A 99 -21.32 -13.61 -0.52
CA PRO A 99 -21.07 -14.99 -0.06
C PRO A 99 -19.65 -15.49 -0.40
N HIS A 100 -19.10 -15.01 -1.52
CA HIS A 100 -17.72 -15.31 -1.91
C HIS A 100 -16.71 -14.71 -0.94
N ALA A 101 -16.91 -13.47 -0.46
CA ALA A 101 -16.01 -12.81 0.48
C ALA A 101 -15.95 -13.55 1.83
N VAL A 102 -17.10 -14.00 2.34
CA VAL A 102 -17.20 -14.80 3.57
C VAL A 102 -16.42 -16.11 3.44
N SER A 103 -16.61 -16.79 2.32
CA SER A 103 -15.94 -18.07 2.06
C SER A 103 -14.43 -17.92 1.91
N GLU A 104 -13.95 -16.89 1.21
CA GLU A 104 -12.52 -16.60 1.05
C GLU A 104 -11.89 -16.16 2.37
N GLY A 105 -12.59 -15.35 3.17
CA GLY A 105 -12.14 -14.97 4.51
C GLY A 105 -11.94 -16.18 5.43
N THR A 106 -12.92 -17.10 5.46
CA THR A 106 -12.84 -18.32 6.26
C THR A 106 -11.69 -19.23 5.80
N LYS A 107 -11.53 -19.41 4.49
CA LYS A 107 -10.39 -20.18 3.93
C LYS A 107 -9.05 -19.58 4.35
N ALA A 108 -8.91 -18.26 4.33
CA ALA A 108 -7.68 -17.58 4.72
C ALA A 108 -7.35 -17.81 6.21
N VAL A 109 -8.35 -17.72 7.11
CA VAL A 109 -8.17 -17.98 8.54
C VAL A 109 -7.74 -19.42 8.79
N THR A 110 -8.38 -20.39 8.13
CA THR A 110 -8.01 -21.81 8.28
C THR A 110 -6.59 -22.07 7.79
N LYS A 111 -6.18 -21.50 6.65
CA LYS A 111 -4.82 -21.62 6.13
C LYS A 111 -3.79 -21.01 7.09
N PHE A 112 -4.08 -19.84 7.66
CA PHE A 112 -3.20 -19.19 8.62
C PHE A 112 -3.03 -20.00 9.91
N SER A 113 -4.11 -20.60 10.41
CA SER A 113 -4.06 -21.43 11.62
C SER A 113 -3.40 -22.80 11.40
N SER A 114 -3.26 -23.25 10.16
CA SER A 114 -2.67 -24.57 9.82
C SER A 114 -1.21 -24.47 9.37
N ALA A 115 -0.68 -23.25 9.23
CA ALA A 115 0.71 -22.97 8.88
C ALA A 115 1.55 -22.82 10.16
#